data_AF-A0A968RCL4-F1
#
_entry.id   AF-A0A968RCL4-F1
#
_cell.length_a   1.000
_cell.length_b   1.000
_cell.length_c   1.000
_cell.angle_alpha   90.00
_cell.angle_beta   90.00
_cell.angle_gamma   90.00
#
_symmetry.space_group_name_H-M   'P 1'
#
loop_
_entity.id
_entity.type
_entity.pdbx_description
1 polymer ?
#
loop_
_entity_poly.entity_id
_entity_poly.type
_entity_poly.pdbx_seq_one_letter_code
_entity_poly.pdbx_strand_id
1 'polypeptide(L)'
;MLRRGVFVCFLLGLLMILPLLLLAPQPVLAAADSYVTRYLKVSSEPVAMDLDAEGHTRLFSAEDLSAGKKLFEQNCLNCHVGGATLPDPTVPLSLAALKGATPPRSDINSLVAYLREPMTYDGSEETFWCRQVPESWLKQPEVEKLAAFVLRAAQYAPGWGVENFES
;
A
#
# COMPACT_ATOMS: atom_id res chain seq x y z
N MET A 1 -21.58 49.41 39.35
CA MET A 1 -20.68 49.64 38.19
C MET A 1 -19.62 48.56 38.00
N LEU A 2 -19.13 47.90 39.07
CA LEU A 2 -18.10 46.85 39.01
C LEU A 2 -18.47 45.59 38.17
N ARG A 3 -19.76 45.23 38.11
CA ARG A 3 -20.28 44.04 37.41
C ARG A 3 -20.27 44.15 35.87
N ARG A 4 -20.29 45.37 35.33
CA ARG A 4 -20.30 45.64 33.88
C ARG A 4 -18.90 45.54 33.26
N GLY A 5 -17.87 46.02 33.97
CA GLY A 5 -16.48 45.93 33.51
C GLY A 5 -15.96 44.50 33.44
N VAL A 6 -16.32 43.66 34.41
CA VAL A 6 -15.96 42.23 34.40
C VAL A 6 -16.60 41.50 33.22
N PHE A 7 -17.87 41.79 32.91
CA PHE A 7 -18.58 41.16 31.79
C PHE A 7 -18.03 41.58 30.43
N VAL A 8 -17.60 42.84 30.28
CA VAL A 8 -16.97 43.35 29.05
C VAL A 8 -15.58 42.76 28.85
N CYS A 9 -14.76 42.65 29.91
CA CYS A 9 -13.47 41.96 29.82
C CYS A 9 -13.62 40.46 29.50
N PHE A 10 -14.66 39.80 30.02
CA PHE A 10 -14.96 38.41 29.69
C PHE A 10 -15.36 38.24 28.23
N LEU A 11 -16.23 39.12 27.71
CA LEU A 11 -16.64 39.12 26.30
C LEU A 11 -15.48 39.41 25.35
N LEU A 12 -14.59 40.35 25.69
CA LEU A 12 -13.38 40.64 24.92
C LEU A 12 -12.37 39.48 24.96
N GLY A 13 -12.24 38.80 26.11
CA GLY A 13 -11.45 37.57 26.21
C GLY A 13 -11.99 36.46 25.32
N LEU A 14 -13.31 36.23 25.32
CA LEU A 14 -13.97 35.26 24.43
C LEU A 14 -13.82 35.60 22.95
N LEU A 15 -13.94 36.88 22.58
CA LEU A 15 -13.72 37.38 21.22
C LEU A 15 -12.27 37.23 20.74
N MET A 16 -11.29 37.15 21.64
CA MET A 16 -9.87 36.92 21.30
C MET A 16 -9.49 35.44 21.32
N ILE A 17 -10.09 34.63 22.19
CA ILE A 17 -9.78 33.20 22.36
C ILE A 17 -10.49 32.34 21.29
N LEU A 18 -11.73 32.69 20.93
CA LEU A 18 -12.53 31.92 19.97
C LEU A 18 -11.93 31.90 18.54
N PRO A 19 -11.43 33.02 17.97
CA PRO A 19 -10.72 32.99 16.69
C PRO A 19 -9.44 32.17 16.76
N LEU A 20 -8.74 32.20 17.90
CA LEU A 20 -7.48 31.46 18.10
C LEU A 20 -7.70 29.94 18.14
N LEU A 21 -8.82 29.49 18.71
CA LEU A 21 -9.26 28.09 18.68
C LEU A 21 -9.72 27.64 17.27
N LEU A 22 -10.35 28.52 16.50
CA LEU A 22 -10.79 28.25 15.13
C LEU A 22 -9.65 28.25 14.10
N LEU A 23 -8.56 28.97 14.38
CA LEU A 23 -7.33 29.02 13.56
C LEU A 23 -6.29 27.97 13.97
N ALA A 24 -6.58 27.13 14.98
CA ALA A 24 -5.69 26.04 15.35
C ALA A 24 -5.55 25.09 14.13
N PRO A 25 -4.32 24.82 13.66
CA PRO A 25 -4.10 23.91 12.56
C PRO A 25 -4.69 22.55 12.97
N GLN A 26 -5.73 22.13 12.27
CA GLN A 26 -6.28 20.80 12.46
C GLN A 26 -5.16 19.80 12.17
N PRO A 27 -4.99 18.74 12.97
CA PRO A 27 -4.12 17.65 12.57
C PRO A 27 -4.66 17.14 11.24
N VAL A 28 -3.91 17.39 10.16
CA VAL A 28 -4.14 16.69 8.90
C VAL A 28 -3.80 15.24 9.22
N LEU A 29 -4.80 14.45 9.62
CA LEU A 29 -4.73 13.02 9.39
C LEU A 29 -4.45 12.90 7.90
N ALA A 30 -3.28 12.37 7.55
CA ALA A 30 -2.98 12.03 6.18
C ALA A 30 -4.11 11.09 5.75
N ALA A 31 -5.04 11.60 4.94
CA ALA A 31 -6.15 10.79 4.47
C ALA A 31 -5.53 9.62 3.71
N ALA A 32 -5.77 8.39 4.18
CA ALA A 32 -5.30 7.19 3.51
C ALA A 32 -5.66 7.26 2.02
N ASP A 33 -4.75 6.78 1.16
CA ASP A 33 -4.92 6.84 -0.30
C ASP A 33 -6.32 6.36 -0.69
N SER A 34 -7.05 7.18 -1.47
CA SER A 34 -8.41 6.88 -1.90
C SER A 34 -8.52 5.54 -2.65
N TYR A 35 -7.45 5.12 -3.33
CA TYR A 35 -7.35 3.82 -3.97
C TYR A 35 -7.34 2.67 -2.95
N VAL A 36 -6.54 2.80 -1.90
CA VAL A 36 -6.42 1.80 -0.82
C VAL A 36 -7.75 1.63 -0.10
N THR A 37 -8.42 2.74 0.22
CA THR A 37 -9.72 2.68 0.89
C THR A 37 -10.82 2.12 -0.02
N ARG A 38 -10.92 2.60 -1.27
CA ARG A 38 -12.03 2.24 -2.17
C ARG A 38 -11.88 0.87 -2.82
N TYR A 39 -10.70 0.56 -3.35
CA TYR A 39 -10.44 -0.63 -4.15
C TYR A 39 -9.79 -1.73 -3.34
N LEU A 40 -8.85 -1.40 -2.44
CA LEU A 40 -8.23 -2.42 -1.58
C LEU A 40 -9.03 -2.71 -0.32
N LYS A 41 -10.10 -1.95 -0.04
CA LYS A 41 -11.01 -2.12 1.09
C LYS A 41 -10.28 -2.05 2.45
N VAL A 42 -9.29 -1.15 2.58
CA VAL A 42 -8.56 -0.92 3.84
C VAL A 42 -8.69 0.54 4.25
N SER A 43 -9.40 0.78 5.35
CA SER A 43 -9.71 2.14 5.84
C SER A 43 -9.04 2.44 7.17
N SER A 44 -9.67 2.12 8.30
CA SER A 44 -9.20 2.48 9.63
C SER A 44 -8.45 1.35 10.33
N GLU A 45 -8.86 0.11 10.12
CA GLU A 45 -8.27 -1.05 10.78
C GLU A 45 -7.22 -1.72 9.87
N PRO A 46 -6.06 -2.12 10.42
CA PRO A 46 -5.11 -2.94 9.69
C PRO A 46 -5.70 -4.28 9.25
N VAL A 47 -5.26 -4.78 8.10
CA VAL A 47 -5.66 -6.08 7.56
C VAL A 47 -4.57 -7.12 7.77
N ALA A 48 -4.96 -8.33 8.14
CA ALA A 48 -4.07 -9.48 8.19
C ALA A 48 -3.81 -9.99 6.77
N MET A 49 -2.55 -10.26 6.46
CA MET A 49 -2.10 -10.83 5.19
C MET A 49 -1.15 -12.00 5.46
N ASP A 50 -1.18 -13.01 4.60
CA ASP A 50 -0.35 -14.20 4.70
C ASP A 50 1.13 -13.82 4.65
N LEU A 51 1.86 -14.18 5.70
CA LEU A 51 3.28 -13.88 5.84
C LEU A 51 4.13 -14.96 5.18
N ASP A 52 3.71 -16.22 5.28
CA ASP A 52 4.43 -17.40 4.81
C ASP A 52 3.50 -18.58 4.49
N ALA A 53 4.07 -19.69 4.04
CA ALA A 53 3.35 -20.91 3.65
C ALA A 53 2.85 -21.73 4.85
N GLU A 54 3.37 -21.45 6.05
CA GLU A 54 2.98 -22.09 7.31
C GLU A 54 1.68 -21.52 7.89
N GLY A 55 1.15 -20.45 7.29
CA GLY A 55 -0.11 -19.81 7.68
C GLY A 55 0.06 -18.73 8.73
N HIS A 56 1.29 -18.25 8.98
CA HIS A 56 1.46 -17.04 9.77
C HIS A 56 0.93 -15.83 9.01
N THR A 57 0.51 -14.81 9.75
CA THR A 57 -0.03 -13.58 9.16
C THR A 57 0.62 -12.35 9.79
N ARG A 58 0.56 -11.24 9.05
CA ARG A 58 1.01 -9.92 9.52
C ARG A 58 -0.02 -8.86 9.21
N LEU A 59 -0.15 -7.89 10.12
CA LEU A 59 -1.05 -6.74 9.96
C LEU A 59 -0.39 -5.64 9.12
N PHE A 60 -1.16 -5.09 8.17
CA PHE A 60 -0.78 -3.94 7.35
C PHE A 60 -1.87 -2.87 7.43
N SER A 61 -1.50 -1.62 7.76
CA SER A 61 -2.43 -0.50 7.81
C SER A 61 -2.72 0.08 6.41
N ALA A 62 -3.69 0.99 6.34
CA ALA A 62 -3.95 1.73 5.10
C ALA A 62 -2.74 2.59 4.69
N GLU A 63 -2.00 3.14 5.65
CA GLU A 63 -0.77 3.89 5.43
C GLU A 63 0.36 2.99 4.88
N ASP A 64 0.47 1.75 5.38
CA ASP A 64 1.44 0.79 4.88
C ASP A 64 1.18 0.43 3.41
N LEU A 65 -0.07 0.15 3.07
CA LEU A 65 -0.47 -0.14 1.69
C LEU A 65 -0.35 1.09 0.78
N SER A 66 -0.59 2.30 1.31
CA SER A 66 -0.38 3.56 0.58
C SER A 66 1.10 3.79 0.29
N ALA A 67 1.98 3.49 1.25
CA ALA A 67 3.43 3.54 1.06
C ALA A 67 3.90 2.50 0.03
N GLY A 68 3.38 1.27 0.12
CA GLY A 68 3.62 0.20 -0.86
C GLY A 68 3.20 0.57 -2.27
N LYS A 69 2.01 1.17 -2.42
CA LYS A 69 1.51 1.70 -3.70
C LYS A 69 2.45 2.73 -4.29
N LYS A 70 2.92 3.69 -3.49
CA LYS A 70 3.87 4.72 -3.94
C LYS A 70 5.19 4.10 -4.40
N LEU A 71 5.70 3.09 -3.68
CA LEU A 71 6.88 2.35 -4.10
C LEU A 71 6.64 1.62 -5.44
N PHE A 72 5.47 1.02 -5.62
CA PHE A 72 5.11 0.36 -6.87
C PHE A 72 5.03 1.34 -8.05
N GLU A 73 4.37 2.48 -7.86
CA GLU A 73 4.24 3.55 -8.86
C GLU A 73 5.60 4.07 -9.33
N GLN A 74 6.54 4.23 -8.41
CA GLN A 74 7.86 4.76 -8.70
C GLN A 74 8.78 3.74 -9.39
N ASN A 75 8.62 2.45 -9.09
CA ASN A 75 9.66 1.47 -9.36
C ASN A 75 9.22 0.32 -10.29
N CYS A 76 7.92 0.04 -10.36
CA CYS A 76 7.37 -1.15 -11.02
C CYS A 76 6.36 -0.81 -12.13
N LEU A 77 5.72 0.37 -12.05
CA LEU A 77 4.56 0.74 -12.88
C LEU A 77 4.81 0.67 -14.39
N ASN A 78 6.03 1.01 -14.83
CA ASN A 78 6.38 1.00 -16.25
C ASN A 78 6.20 -0.37 -16.92
N CYS A 79 6.37 -1.46 -16.16
CA CYS A 79 6.18 -2.82 -16.66
C CYS A 79 4.89 -3.45 -16.13
N HIS A 80 4.39 -2.99 -14.99
CA HIS A 80 3.32 -3.66 -14.25
C HIS A 80 2.06 -2.81 -14.01
N VAL A 81 1.79 -1.84 -14.87
CA VAL A 81 0.56 -1.04 -14.80
C VAL A 81 -0.69 -1.92 -14.70
N GLY A 82 -1.53 -1.66 -13.70
CA GLY A 82 -2.74 -2.44 -13.45
C GLY A 82 -2.51 -3.92 -13.13
N GLY A 83 -1.30 -4.32 -12.74
CA GLY A 83 -0.95 -5.72 -12.51
C GLY A 83 -0.65 -6.51 -13.78
N ALA A 84 -0.55 -5.86 -14.94
CA ALA A 84 -0.04 -6.49 -16.17
C ALA A 84 1.45 -6.84 -16.04
N THR A 85 2.00 -7.50 -17.05
CA THR A 85 3.45 -7.62 -17.26
C THR A 85 3.71 -7.34 -18.73
N LEU A 86 4.00 -6.08 -19.08
CA LEU A 86 4.08 -5.66 -20.49
C LEU A 86 5.13 -6.44 -21.31
N PRO A 87 6.32 -6.78 -20.78
CA PRO A 87 7.31 -7.57 -21.52
C PRO A 87 6.89 -9.02 -21.74
N ASP A 88 6.06 -9.57 -20.85
CA ASP A 88 5.55 -10.95 -20.92
C ASP A 88 4.12 -11.00 -20.37
N PRO A 89 3.10 -10.74 -21.22
CA PRO A 89 1.71 -10.72 -20.79
C PRO A 89 1.21 -12.04 -20.20
N THR A 90 1.88 -13.16 -20.51
CA THR A 90 1.48 -14.49 -20.04
C THR A 90 1.73 -14.71 -18.55
N VAL A 91 2.53 -13.84 -17.92
CA VAL A 91 2.88 -13.90 -16.49
C VAL A 91 2.49 -12.58 -15.79
N PRO A 92 1.20 -12.28 -15.62
CA PRO A 92 0.75 -11.07 -14.93
C PRO A 92 0.94 -11.15 -13.40
N LEU A 93 0.66 -10.05 -12.70
CA LEU A 93 0.61 -10.00 -11.22
C LEU A 93 -0.78 -10.37 -10.67
N SER A 94 -1.55 -11.18 -11.39
CA SER A 94 -2.84 -11.68 -10.90
C SER A 94 -2.64 -12.69 -9.78
N LEU A 95 -3.61 -12.84 -8.88
CA LEU A 95 -3.48 -13.77 -7.75
C LEU A 95 -3.27 -15.21 -8.22
N ALA A 96 -3.92 -15.61 -9.33
CA ALA A 96 -3.75 -16.94 -9.92
C ALA A 96 -2.33 -17.14 -10.45
N ALA A 97 -1.78 -16.16 -11.18
CA ALA A 97 -0.42 -16.23 -11.69
C ALA A 97 0.62 -16.27 -10.55
N LEU A 98 0.46 -15.43 -9.52
CA LEU A 98 1.33 -15.42 -8.35
C LEU A 98 1.30 -16.77 -7.60
N LYS A 99 0.13 -17.38 -7.44
CA LYS A 99 -0.02 -18.71 -6.83
C LYS A 99 0.56 -19.84 -7.68
N GLY A 100 0.49 -19.72 -9.01
CA GLY A 100 0.93 -20.75 -9.95
C GLY A 100 2.44 -20.76 -10.21
N ALA A 101 3.17 -19.74 -9.76
CA ALA A 101 4.62 -19.71 -9.85
C ALA A 101 5.26 -20.83 -9.01
N THR A 102 6.49 -21.20 -9.34
CA THR A 102 7.30 -22.15 -8.56
C THR A 102 8.58 -21.46 -8.06
N PRO A 103 8.79 -21.36 -6.73
CA PRO A 103 7.78 -21.52 -5.68
C PRO A 103 6.63 -20.48 -5.82
N PRO A 104 5.47 -20.72 -5.18
CA PRO A 104 4.37 -19.75 -5.15
C PRO A 104 4.83 -18.39 -4.61
N ARG A 105 4.31 -17.30 -5.17
CA ARG A 105 4.68 -15.90 -4.87
C ARG A 105 3.50 -15.12 -4.26
N SER A 106 2.65 -15.82 -3.51
CA SER A 106 1.35 -15.32 -3.06
C SER A 106 1.27 -14.94 -1.58
N ASP A 107 2.41 -14.90 -0.90
CA ASP A 107 2.57 -14.43 0.49
C ASP A 107 3.71 -13.39 0.57
N ILE A 108 3.80 -12.69 1.69
CA ILE A 108 4.75 -11.58 1.86
C ILE A 108 6.20 -12.07 1.70
N ASN A 109 6.58 -13.16 2.36
CA ASN A 109 7.96 -13.62 2.34
C ASN A 109 8.37 -14.13 0.96
N SER A 110 7.51 -14.89 0.29
CA SER A 110 7.78 -15.41 -1.05
C SER A 110 7.88 -14.31 -2.10
N LEU A 111 7.00 -13.30 -2.06
CA LEU A 111 7.09 -12.17 -2.99
C LEU A 111 8.30 -11.28 -2.68
N VAL A 112 8.65 -11.07 -1.41
CA VAL A 112 9.88 -10.36 -1.04
C VAL A 112 11.11 -11.11 -1.54
N ALA A 113 11.17 -12.43 -1.35
CA ALA A 113 12.27 -13.26 -1.84
C ALA A 113 12.44 -13.11 -3.37
N TYR A 114 11.34 -13.19 -4.13
CA TYR A 114 11.36 -12.94 -5.57
C TYR A 114 11.85 -11.53 -5.93
N LEU A 115 11.46 -10.50 -5.17
CA LEU A 115 11.95 -9.13 -5.42
C LEU A 115 13.45 -8.99 -5.12
N ARG A 116 13.99 -9.76 -4.15
CA ARG A 116 15.43 -9.78 -3.86
C ARG A 116 16.22 -10.52 -4.92
N GLU A 117 15.65 -11.58 -5.49
CA GLU A 117 16.30 -12.45 -6.47
C GLU A 117 15.25 -12.95 -7.47
N PRO A 118 14.98 -12.20 -8.55
CA PRO A 118 13.95 -12.59 -9.50
C PRO A 118 14.32 -13.89 -10.23
N MET A 119 13.38 -14.83 -10.26
CA MET A 119 13.53 -16.13 -10.93
C MET A 119 12.52 -16.30 -12.09
N THR A 120 12.80 -17.18 -13.04
CA THR A 120 11.82 -17.63 -14.03
C THR A 120 10.55 -18.16 -13.37
N TYR A 121 9.42 -18.22 -14.09
CA TYR A 121 8.13 -18.58 -13.50
C TYR A 121 8.11 -19.98 -12.86
N ASP A 122 8.89 -20.90 -13.41
CA ASP A 122 9.13 -22.25 -12.90
C ASP A 122 10.26 -22.34 -11.86
N GLY A 123 10.96 -21.24 -11.59
CA GLY A 123 12.01 -21.13 -10.58
C GLY A 123 13.33 -21.80 -10.96
N SER A 124 13.51 -22.21 -12.22
CA SER A 124 14.69 -22.94 -12.67
C SER A 124 15.94 -22.08 -12.84
N GLU A 125 15.76 -20.80 -13.19
CA GLU A 125 16.87 -19.87 -13.48
C GLU A 125 16.57 -18.46 -12.94
N GLU A 126 17.61 -17.67 -12.70
CA GLU A 126 17.48 -16.22 -12.45
C GLU A 126 16.94 -15.52 -13.70
N THR A 127 16.10 -14.50 -13.52
CA THR A 127 15.58 -13.68 -14.62
C THR A 127 16.01 -12.23 -14.49
N PHE A 128 16.45 -11.66 -15.59
CA PHE A 128 16.81 -10.23 -15.69
C PHE A 128 15.68 -9.38 -16.28
N TRP A 129 14.54 -10.00 -16.59
CA TRP A 129 13.35 -9.30 -17.11
C TRP A 129 12.61 -8.50 -16.04
N CYS A 130 12.73 -8.92 -14.78
CA CYS A 130 12.22 -8.19 -13.64
C CYS A 130 13.36 -7.43 -12.95
N ARG A 131 13.04 -6.27 -12.37
CA ARG A 131 14.01 -5.46 -11.65
C ARG A 131 14.28 -6.05 -10.26
N GLN A 132 15.53 -6.40 -10.00
CA GLN A 132 15.98 -6.76 -8.66
C GLN A 132 15.87 -5.56 -7.69
N VAL A 133 15.43 -5.84 -6.46
CA VAL A 133 15.28 -4.89 -5.37
C VAL A 133 16.21 -5.30 -4.21
N PRO A 134 17.49 -4.88 -4.19
CA PRO A 134 18.41 -5.24 -3.12
C PRO A 134 18.14 -4.45 -1.82
N GLU A 135 18.65 -4.94 -0.68
CA GLU A 135 18.55 -4.27 0.63
C GLU A 135 19.26 -2.90 0.69
N SER A 136 20.23 -2.68 -0.21
CA SER A 136 20.88 -1.39 -0.37
C SER A 136 19.94 -0.33 -0.93
N TRP A 137 18.86 -0.74 -1.61
CA TRP A 137 17.87 0.14 -2.21
C TRP A 137 16.61 0.27 -1.37
N LEU A 138 15.89 -0.84 -1.11
CA LEU A 138 14.71 -0.85 -0.23
C LEU A 138 14.98 -1.73 0.98
N LYS A 139 14.83 -1.17 2.18
CA LYS A 139 14.95 -1.91 3.43
C LYS A 139 13.80 -2.89 3.61
N GLN A 140 13.97 -3.84 4.51
CA GLN A 140 13.00 -4.91 4.74
C GLN A 140 11.57 -4.39 4.96
N PRO A 141 11.32 -3.38 5.83
CA PRO A 141 9.97 -2.87 6.02
C PRO A 141 9.36 -2.20 4.78
N GLU A 142 10.19 -1.68 3.87
CA GLU A 142 9.74 -1.00 2.65
C GLU A 142 9.36 -2.02 1.57
N VAL A 143 10.19 -3.04 1.35
CA VAL A 143 9.89 -4.10 0.37
C VAL A 143 8.67 -4.93 0.81
N GLU A 144 8.46 -5.13 2.12
CA GLU A 144 7.27 -5.80 2.64
C GLU A 144 6.00 -5.00 2.36
N LYS A 145 6.05 -3.67 2.47
CA LYS A 145 4.92 -2.79 2.11
C LYS A 145 4.63 -2.85 0.62
N LEU A 146 5.68 -2.86 -0.21
CA LEU A 146 5.55 -3.06 -1.66
C LEU A 146 4.88 -4.40 -1.98
N ALA A 147 5.36 -5.49 -1.37
CA ALA A 147 4.77 -6.83 -1.52
C ALA A 147 3.30 -6.87 -1.05
N ALA A 148 3.02 -6.28 0.11
CA ALA A 148 1.66 -6.19 0.65
C ALA A 148 0.72 -5.43 -0.29
N PHE A 149 1.16 -4.33 -0.90
CA PHE A 149 0.38 -3.62 -1.89
C PHE A 149 0.05 -4.52 -3.10
N VAL A 150 1.04 -5.18 -3.69
CA VAL A 150 0.86 -6.05 -4.87
C VAL A 150 -0.12 -7.18 -4.56
N LEU A 151 0.07 -7.88 -3.43
CA LEU A 151 -0.79 -8.99 -3.03
C LEU A 151 -2.22 -8.53 -2.72
N ARG A 152 -2.37 -7.41 -2.01
CA ARG A 152 -3.69 -6.86 -1.69
C ARG A 152 -4.42 -6.41 -2.96
N ALA A 153 -3.70 -5.80 -3.91
CA ALA A 153 -4.26 -5.44 -5.20
C ALA A 153 -4.69 -6.68 -5.99
N ALA A 154 -3.86 -7.72 -6.05
CA ALA A 154 -4.21 -9.00 -6.69
C ALA A 154 -5.46 -9.67 -6.10
N GLN A 155 -5.76 -9.43 -4.82
CA GLN A 155 -6.94 -9.98 -4.15
C GLN A 155 -8.21 -9.14 -4.32
N TYR A 156 -8.11 -7.80 -4.37
CA TYR A 156 -9.27 -6.92 -4.21
C TYR A 156 -9.44 -5.87 -5.32
N ALA A 157 -8.36 -5.46 -6.00
CA ALA A 157 -8.44 -4.39 -6.97
C ALA A 157 -9.16 -4.88 -8.25
N PRO A 158 -10.27 -4.25 -8.66
CA PRO A 158 -10.98 -4.65 -9.88
C PRO A 158 -10.07 -4.53 -11.10
N GLY A 159 -10.01 -5.60 -11.90
CA GLY A 159 -9.22 -5.64 -13.13
C GLY A 159 -7.71 -5.73 -12.92
N TRP A 160 -7.23 -6.08 -11.72
CA TRP A 160 -5.81 -6.27 -11.48
C TRP A 160 -5.29 -7.57 -12.11
N GLY A 161 -4.34 -7.43 -13.05
CA GLY A 161 -3.69 -8.56 -13.71
C GLY A 161 -4.60 -9.39 -14.61
N VAL A 162 -5.75 -8.85 -15.04
CA VAL A 162 -6.61 -9.48 -16.04
C VAL A 162 -6.21 -9.00 -17.44
N GLU A 163 -6.23 -9.89 -18.41
CA GLU A 163 -6.03 -9.52 -19.83
C GLU A 163 -7.28 -8.88 -20.43
N ASN A 164 -8.49 -9.22 -19.92
CA ASN A 164 -9.78 -8.72 -20.37
C ASN A 164 -10.65 -8.28 -19.18
N PHE A 165 -11.24 -7.09 -19.26
CA PHE A 165 -12.12 -6.53 -18.21
C PHE A 165 -13.59 -7.01 -18.32
N GLU A 166 -13.89 -7.94 -19.23
CA GLU A 166 -15.25 -8.37 -19.58
C GLU A 166 -15.71 -9.68 -18.91
N SER A 167 -14.88 -10.31 -18.08
CA SER A 167 -15.23 -11.56 -17.37
C SER A 167 -15.71 -11.31 -15.94
#